data_AF-A0A2H6FYE4-F1
#
_entry.id   AF-A0A2H6FYE4-F1
#
_cell.length_a   1.000
_cell.length_b   1.000
_cell.length_c   1.000
_cell.angle_alpha   90.00
_cell.angle_beta   90.00
_cell.angle_gamma   90.00
#
_symmetry.space_group_name_H-M   'P 1'
#
loop_
_entity.id
_entity.type
_entity.pdbx_description
1 polymer ?
#
loop_
_entity_poly.entity_id
_entity_poly.type
_entity_poly.pdbx_seq_one_letter_code
_entity_poly.pdbx_strand_id
1 'polypeptide(L)'
;MLSPTKTMASGKNAGMSGNRKKHCRRKLRSNGSLKGLKSLSEAIILQSIEDMFSPDHRNESLEFFSGNSFKVCSKLAGLDTKKQSEILFLMGGNKK
;
A
#
# COMPACT_ATOMS: atom_id res chain seq x y z
N MET A 1 27.99 56.10 -19.98
CA MET A 1 28.25 54.83 -19.28
C MET A 1 26.95 54.06 -19.22
N LEU A 2 26.90 52.90 -19.89
CA LEU A 2 25.76 51.98 -19.82
C LEU A 2 25.76 51.26 -18.47
N SER A 3 24.59 51.10 -17.87
CA SER A 3 24.33 50.05 -16.89
C SER A 3 23.01 49.38 -17.26
N PRO A 4 23.02 48.12 -17.71
CA PRO A 4 21.80 47.37 -17.97
C PRO A 4 21.14 46.97 -16.65
N THR A 5 19.90 47.41 -16.43
CA THR A 5 19.04 46.83 -15.39
C THR A 5 18.62 45.43 -15.83
N LYS A 6 19.30 44.43 -15.26
CA LYS A 6 18.97 43.02 -15.48
C LYS A 6 17.71 42.66 -14.68
N THR A 7 16.62 42.51 -15.40
CA THR A 7 15.41 41.79 -15.00
C THR A 7 15.76 40.43 -14.40
N MET A 8 15.24 40.13 -13.21
CA MET A 8 15.17 38.76 -12.68
C MET A 8 13.76 38.54 -12.13
N ALA A 9 12.86 38.12 -13.03
CA ALA A 9 11.66 37.40 -12.65
C ALA A 9 12.06 35.97 -12.28
N SER A 10 11.90 35.60 -11.02
CA SER A 10 11.85 34.21 -10.59
C SER A 10 10.52 34.09 -9.84
N GLY A 11 9.55 33.30 -10.28
CA GLY A 11 9.66 31.99 -10.88
C GLY A 11 8.59 31.19 -10.17
N LYS A 12 7.45 31.04 -10.85
CA LYS A 12 6.15 30.63 -10.32
C LYS A 12 6.22 29.30 -9.56
N ASN A 13 5.51 29.25 -8.43
CA ASN A 13 5.08 28.04 -7.74
C ASN A 13 4.43 27.05 -8.73
N ALA A 14 5.07 25.91 -8.97
CA ALA A 14 4.53 24.77 -9.70
C ALA A 14 5.37 23.54 -9.33
N GLY A 15 4.85 22.41 -8.90
CA GLY A 15 3.49 21.99 -8.59
C GLY A 15 3.62 20.66 -7.85
N MET A 16 2.83 20.47 -6.80
CA MET A 16 2.64 19.14 -6.22
C MET A 16 1.87 18.30 -7.26
N SER A 17 2.60 17.64 -8.16
CA SER A 17 2.03 16.61 -9.01
C SER A 17 1.93 15.32 -8.19
N GLY A 18 0.99 15.33 -7.25
CA GLY A 18 0.46 14.10 -6.67
C GLY A 18 -0.27 13.37 -7.78
N ASN A 19 0.45 12.48 -8.47
CA ASN A 19 -0.14 11.49 -9.36
C ASN A 19 -0.94 10.54 -8.47
N ARG A 20 -2.17 10.95 -8.13
CA ARG A 20 -3.20 10.07 -7.58
C ARG A 20 -3.50 9.07 -8.69
N LYS A 21 -2.69 8.00 -8.71
CA LYS A 21 -2.91 6.81 -9.51
C LYS A 21 -4.40 6.51 -9.38
N LYS A 22 -5.11 6.55 -10.51
CA LYS A 22 -6.50 6.11 -10.59
C LYS A 22 -6.48 4.65 -10.21
N HIS A 23 -6.65 4.39 -8.93
CA HIS A 23 -6.79 3.06 -8.41
C HIS A 23 -8.07 2.53 -9.08
N CYS A 24 -7.91 1.54 -9.95
CA CYS A 24 -9.02 0.76 -10.48
C CYS A 24 -9.66 0.05 -9.30
N ARG A 25 -10.50 0.76 -8.53
CA ARG A 25 -11.29 0.21 -7.43
C ARG A 25 -12.15 -0.89 -8.02
N ARG A 26 -11.72 -2.15 -7.87
CA ARG A 26 -12.60 -3.29 -8.10
C ARG A 26 -13.79 -3.09 -7.19
N LYS A 27 -14.97 -2.94 -7.79
CA LYS A 27 -16.22 -2.71 -7.09
C LYS A 27 -16.55 -3.99 -6.31
N LEU A 28 -16.15 -4.04 -5.04
CA LEU A 28 -16.51 -5.11 -4.11
C LEU A 28 -18.04 -5.11 -3.96
N ARG A 29 -18.72 -5.98 -4.71
CA ARG A 29 -20.15 -6.23 -4.54
C ARG A 29 -20.34 -7.00 -3.24
N SER A 30 -20.94 -6.33 -2.25
CA SER A 30 -21.29 -6.90 -0.95
C SER A 30 -22.54 -7.77 -1.08
N ASN A 31 -22.38 -9.08 -0.95
CA ASN A 31 -23.44 -9.98 -0.51
C ASN A 31 -22.98 -10.51 0.85
N GLY A 32 -23.76 -10.27 1.90
CA GLY A 32 -23.46 -10.61 3.30
C GLY A 32 -23.38 -12.11 3.57
N SER A 33 -22.34 -12.74 3.01
CA SER A 33 -22.02 -14.16 3.12
C SER A 33 -20.56 -14.28 3.57
N LEU A 34 -20.22 -15.37 4.26
CA LEU A 34 -18.84 -15.74 4.63
C LEU A 34 -17.84 -15.60 3.45
N LYS A 35 -18.33 -15.79 2.21
CA LYS A 35 -17.56 -15.57 0.98
C LYS A 35 -17.08 -14.11 0.82
N GLY A 36 -17.91 -13.13 1.19
CA GLY A 36 -17.56 -11.72 1.15
C GLY A 36 -16.44 -11.37 2.13
N LEU A 37 -16.45 -11.96 3.33
CA LEU A 37 -15.38 -11.78 4.32
C LEU A 37 -14.07 -12.39 3.84
N LYS A 38 -14.11 -13.60 3.25
CA LYS A 38 -12.93 -14.23 2.66
C LYS A 38 -12.30 -13.34 1.59
N SER A 39 -13.09 -12.88 0.61
CA SER A 39 -12.59 -12.01 -0.46
C SER A 39 -12.12 -10.64 0.05
N LEU A 40 -12.76 -10.09 1.08
CA LEU A 40 -12.31 -8.84 1.70
C LEU A 40 -10.96 -9.04 2.39
N SER A 41 -10.79 -10.13 3.16
CA SER A 41 -9.53 -10.42 3.82
C SER A 41 -8.40 -10.71 2.85
N GLU A 42 -8.66 -11.43 1.75
CA GLU A 42 -7.71 -11.59 0.64
C GLU A 42 -7.30 -10.23 0.06
N ALA A 43 -8.26 -9.35 -0.19
CA ALA A 43 -8.00 -8.02 -0.73
C ALA A 43 -7.17 -7.16 0.24
N ILE A 44 -7.46 -7.21 1.55
CA ILE A 44 -6.67 -6.50 2.58
C ILE A 44 -5.23 -7.00 2.59
N ILE A 45 -5.02 -8.32 2.58
CA ILE A 45 -3.66 -8.89 2.56
C ILE A 45 -2.91 -8.42 1.32
N LEU A 46 -3.53 -8.49 0.13
CA LEU A 46 -2.90 -8.05 -1.12
C LEU A 46 -2.59 -6.55 -1.13
N GLN A 47 -3.50 -5.73 -0.60
CA GLN A 47 -3.27 -4.29 -0.46
C GLN A 47 -2.07 -4.01 0.45
N SER A 48 -2.00 -4.67 1.61
CA SER A 48 -0.86 -4.53 2.52
C SER A 48 0.46 -4.98 1.89
N ILE A 49 0.45 -6.00 1.02
CA ILE A 49 1.65 -6.40 0.24
C ILE A 49 2.05 -5.29 -0.73
N GLU A 50 1.11 -4.67 -1.44
CA GLU A 50 1.39 -3.55 -2.34
C GLU A 50 1.97 -2.34 -1.59
N ASP A 51 1.37 -2.04 -0.43
CA ASP A 51 1.72 -0.90 0.40
C ASP A 51 3.11 -1.04 1.05
N MET A 52 3.65 -2.25 1.20
CA MET A 52 5.05 -2.49 1.62
C MET A 52 6.07 -1.85 0.67
N PHE A 53 5.71 -1.62 -0.60
CA PHE A 53 6.57 -0.97 -1.60
C PHE A 53 6.32 0.54 -1.72
N SER A 54 5.37 1.09 -0.97
CA SER A 54 5.11 2.53 -0.90
C SER A 54 5.76 3.11 0.36
N PRO A 55 6.67 4.11 0.27
CA PRO A 55 7.32 4.68 1.45
C PRO A 55 6.32 5.28 2.44
N ASP A 56 5.19 5.80 1.96
CA ASP A 56 4.17 6.45 2.78
C ASP A 56 3.32 5.45 3.60
N HIS A 57 3.26 4.18 3.18
CA HIS A 57 2.39 3.16 3.80
C HIS A 57 3.16 1.95 4.35
N ARG A 58 4.46 1.84 4.06
CA ARG A 58 5.29 0.70 4.44
C ARG A 58 5.27 0.40 5.93
N ASN A 59 5.29 1.43 6.79
CA ASN A 59 5.26 1.22 8.24
C ASN A 59 3.93 0.62 8.71
N GLU A 60 2.80 1.13 8.21
CA GLU A 60 1.47 0.61 8.52
C GLU A 60 1.32 -0.84 8.03
N SER A 61 1.86 -1.16 6.84
CA SER A 61 1.88 -2.53 6.33
C SER A 61 2.76 -3.46 7.15
N LEU A 62 3.92 -2.97 7.64
CA LEU A 62 4.80 -3.75 8.50
C LEU A 62 4.14 -4.04 9.85
N GLU A 63 3.43 -3.07 10.43
CA GLU A 63 2.59 -3.27 11.63
C GLU A 63 1.46 -4.27 11.37
N PHE A 64 0.82 -4.22 10.20
CA PHE A 64 -0.20 -5.19 9.80
C PHE A 64 0.36 -6.62 9.78
N PHE A 65 1.51 -6.87 9.12
CA PHE A 65 2.11 -8.19 8.99
C PHE A 65 2.70 -8.74 10.30
N SER A 66 3.23 -7.86 11.15
CA SER A 66 3.78 -8.25 12.47
C SER A 66 2.70 -8.40 13.54
N GLY A 67 1.51 -7.83 13.32
CA GLY A 67 0.42 -7.77 14.28
C GLY A 67 -0.65 -8.87 14.15
N ASN A 68 -1.67 -8.77 15.01
CA ASN A 68 -2.81 -9.70 15.01
C ASN A 68 -3.72 -9.52 13.77
N SER A 69 -3.66 -8.37 13.11
CA SER A 69 -4.47 -8.05 11.92
C SER A 69 -4.20 -9.03 10.77
N PHE A 70 -2.94 -9.34 10.49
CA PHE A 70 -2.58 -10.36 9.50
C PHE A 70 -3.09 -11.74 9.89
N LYS A 71 -2.95 -12.14 11.16
CA LYS A 71 -3.44 -13.44 11.67
C LYS A 71 -4.96 -13.60 11.52
N VAL A 72 -5.73 -12.52 11.71
CA VAL A 72 -7.18 -12.53 11.54
C VAL A 72 -7.54 -12.60 10.05
N CYS A 73 -6.92 -11.76 9.22
CA CYS A 73 -7.19 -11.75 7.79
C CYS A 73 -6.78 -13.05 7.12
N SER A 74 -5.66 -13.65 7.51
CA SER A 74 -5.18 -14.91 6.94
C SER A 74 -6.13 -16.07 7.23
N LYS A 75 -6.67 -16.15 8.45
CA LYS A 75 -7.71 -17.11 8.81
C LYS A 75 -8.99 -16.92 8.00
N LEU A 76 -9.47 -15.68 7.88
CA LEU A 76 -10.68 -15.36 7.13
C LEU A 76 -10.51 -15.59 5.61
N ALA A 77 -9.31 -15.33 5.08
CA ALA A 77 -8.92 -15.64 3.71
C ALA A 77 -8.76 -17.15 3.45
N GLY A 78 -8.75 -17.98 4.50
CA GLY A 78 -8.55 -19.42 4.38
C GLY A 78 -7.10 -19.81 4.04
N LEU A 79 -6.13 -19.03 4.49
CA LEU A 79 -4.71 -19.36 4.37
C LEU A 79 -4.30 -20.33 5.47
N ASP A 80 -3.72 -21.46 5.08
CA ASP A 80 -3.04 -22.35 6.01
C ASP A 80 -1.76 -21.72 6.57
N THR A 81 -1.21 -22.32 7.63
CA THR A 81 0.00 -21.82 8.30
C THR A 81 1.20 -21.76 7.36
N LYS A 82 1.28 -22.67 6.38
CA LYS A 82 2.40 -22.70 5.42
C LYS A 82 2.38 -21.47 4.51
N LYS A 83 1.24 -21.15 3.91
CA LYS A 83 1.06 -19.96 3.07
C LYS A 83 1.27 -18.66 3.84
N GLN A 84 0.86 -18.63 5.11
CA GLN A 84 1.12 -17.48 5.99
C GLN A 84 2.63 -17.26 6.18
N SER A 85 3.39 -18.32 6.46
CA SER A 85 4.85 -18.25 6.59
C SER A 85 5.54 -17.85 5.29
N GLU A 86 5.07 -18.33 4.14
CA GLU A 86 5.59 -17.94 2.82
C GLU A 86 5.41 -16.43 2.57
N ILE A 87 4.23 -15.88 2.89
CA ILE A 87 3.97 -14.44 2.77
C ILE A 87 4.88 -13.64 3.71
N LEU A 88 5.01 -14.05 4.98
CA LEU A 88 5.89 -13.36 5.94
C LEU A 88 7.36 -13.42 5.51
N PHE A 89 7.81 -14.55 4.95
CA PHE A 89 9.15 -14.68 4.39
C PHE A 89 9.38 -13.70 3.23
N LEU A 90 8.40 -13.57 2.32
CA LEU A 90 8.47 -12.60 1.22
C LEU A 90 8.57 -11.15 1.71
N MET A 91 7.88 -10.80 2.81
CA MET A 91 7.90 -9.45 3.38
C MET A 91 9.13 -9.14 4.25
N GLY A 92 9.88 -10.17 4.67
CA GLY A 92 11.04 -10.06 5.56
C GLY A 92 12.39 -10.50 4.97
N GLY A 93 12.46 -11.01 3.73
CA GLY A 93 13.72 -11.47 3.12
C GLY A 93 14.60 -10.29 2.67
N ASN A 94 15.87 -10.14 3.07
CA ASN A 94 16.82 -10.99 3.76
C ASN A 94 17.54 -10.17 4.83
N LYS A 95 17.56 -10.60 6.09
CA LYS A 95 18.70 -10.30 6.97
C LYS A 95 19.79 -11.31 6.63
N LYS A 96 20.67 -10.95 5.70
CA LYS A 96 22.02 -11.50 5.65
C LYS A 96 22.87 -10.77 6.68
#